data_AF-A0A349QZC4-F1
#
_entry.id   AF-A0A349QZC4-F1
#
_cell.length_a   1.000
_cell.length_b   1.000
_cell.length_c   1.000
_cell.angle_alpha   90.00
_cell.angle_beta   90.00
_cell.angle_gamma   90.00
#
_symmetry.space_group_name_H-M   'P 1'
#
loop_
_entity.id
_entity.type
_entity.pdbx_description
1 polymer ?
#
loop_
_entity_poly.entity_id
_entity_poly.type
_entity_poly.pdbx_seq_one_letter_code
_entity_poly.pdbx_strand_id
1 'polypeptide(L)' 'MIKGLLAMAMCFQLSSVFAWGTTGHRVVAEIAERHLTKKAKKNIGKIIGKQKLAYWANWGDFS' A
#
# COMPACT_ATOMS: atom_id res chain seq x y z
N MET A 1 17.85 -31.60 20.73
CA MET A 1 16.77 -30.77 21.31
C MET A 1 16.98 -29.27 21.08
N ILE A 2 18.09 -28.66 21.54
CA ILE A 2 18.32 -27.20 21.44
C ILE A 2 18.27 -26.65 20.00
N LYS A 3 18.87 -27.34 19.02
CA LYS A 3 18.84 -26.92 17.60
C LYS A 3 17.42 -26.88 17.01
N GLY A 4 16.57 -27.83 17.40
CA GLY A 4 15.16 -27.86 16.99
C GLY A 4 14.35 -26.74 17.63
N LEU A 5 14.66 -26.42 18.89
CA LEU A 5 14.03 -25.29 19.60
C LEU A 5 14.42 -23.93 18.98
N LEU A 6 15.69 -23.77 18.60
CA LEU A 6 16.21 -22.58 17.91
C LEU A 6 15.59 -22.41 16.51
N ALA A 7 15.45 -23.50 15.75
CA ALA A 7 14.79 -23.48 14.46
C ALA A 7 13.30 -23.11 14.58
N MET A 8 12.61 -23.63 15.60
CA MET A 8 11.23 -23.28 15.90
C MET A 8 11.08 -21.79 16.24
N ALA A 9 11.99 -21.23 17.06
CA ALA A 9 11.98 -19.82 17.44
C ALA A 9 12.19 -18.85 16.25
N MET A 10 13.00 -19.25 15.25
CA MET A 10 13.18 -18.47 14.02
C MET A 10 11.94 -18.46 13.13
N CYS A 11 11.12 -19.51 13.13
CA CYS A 11 9.87 -19.56 12.37
C CYS A 11 8.77 -18.62 12.90
N PHE A 12 8.86 -18.15 14.14
CA PHE A 12 7.90 -17.22 14.75
C PHE A 12 8.28 -15.74 14.61
N GLN A 13 9.29 -15.40 13.81
CA GLN A 13 9.62 -14.01 13.48
C GLN A 13 8.64 -13.45 12.44
N LEU A 14 7.37 -13.27 12.83
CA LEU A 14 6.41 -12.48 12.05
C LEU A 14 6.69 -11.00 12.29
N SER A 15 7.63 -10.44 11.55
CA SER A 15 7.84 -9.00 11.50
C SER A 15 6.72 -8.35 10.68
N SER A 16 6.01 -7.39 11.27
CA SER A 16 5.09 -6.51 10.54
C SER A 16 5.90 -5.72 9.52
N VAL A 17 5.85 -6.12 8.25
CA VAL A 17 6.53 -5.39 7.18
C VAL A 17 5.68 -4.17 6.83
N PHE A 18 5.95 -3.04 7.49
CA PHE A 18 5.37 -1.76 7.12
C PHE A 18 6.08 -1.24 5.86
N ALA A 19 5.59 -1.65 4.68
CA ALA A 19 6.17 -1.24 3.40
C ALA A 19 6.15 0.28 3.22
N TRP A 20 5.05 0.95 3.61
CA TRP A 20 4.90 2.39 3.57
C TRP A 20 4.01 2.89 4.72
N GLY A 21 4.32 4.08 5.25
CA GLY A 21 3.39 4.85 6.10
C GLY A 21 2.47 5.73 5.27
N THR A 22 1.62 6.54 5.91
CA THR A 22 0.60 7.36 5.22
C THR A 22 1.15 8.23 4.10
N THR A 23 2.30 8.88 4.34
CA THR A 23 2.99 9.69 3.33
C THR A 23 3.46 8.86 2.15
N GLY A 24 3.99 7.66 2.38
CA GLY A 24 4.50 6.80 1.30
C GLY A 24 3.39 6.40 0.33
N HIS A 25 2.24 5.96 0.85
CA HIS A 25 1.05 5.65 0.05
C HIS A 25 0.62 6.82 -0.83
N ARG A 26 0.58 8.04 -0.26
CA ARG A 26 0.21 9.26 -1.00
C ARG A 26 1.21 9.60 -2.10
N VAL A 27 2.50 9.47 -1.83
CA VAL A 27 3.57 9.75 -2.81
C VAL A 27 3.47 8.79 -3.99
N VAL A 28 3.33 7.49 -3.74
CA VAL A 28 3.19 6.49 -4.81
C VAL A 28 1.94 6.76 -5.64
N ALA A 29 0.81 7.09 -5.00
CA ALA A 29 -0.43 7.42 -5.69
C ALA A 29 -0.32 8.68 -6.55
N GLU A 30 0.38 9.73 -6.08
CA GLU A 30 0.64 10.95 -6.86
C GLU A 30 1.53 10.67 -8.07
N ILE A 31 2.57 9.84 -7.92
CA ILE A 31 3.41 9.39 -9.04
C ILE A 31 2.56 8.62 -10.05
N ALA A 32 1.73 7.67 -9.59
CA ALA A 32 0.85 6.90 -10.45
C ALA A 32 -0.14 7.81 -11.21
N GLU A 33 -0.76 8.78 -10.53
CA GLU A 33 -1.73 9.70 -11.12
C GLU A 33 -1.13 10.49 -12.31
N ARG A 34 0.14 10.88 -12.22
CA ARG A 34 0.87 11.59 -13.29
C ARG A 34 1.15 10.73 -14.53
N HIS A 35 1.16 9.41 -14.38
CA HIS A 35 1.44 8.46 -15.46
C HIS A 35 0.17 7.79 -16.02
N LEU A 36 -1.03 8.21 -15.56
CA LEU A 36 -2.28 7.67 -16.08
C LEU A 36 -2.51 8.06 -17.53
N THR A 37 -2.93 7.09 -18.34
CA THR A 37 -3.51 7.38 -19.66
C THR A 37 -4.81 8.17 -19.50
N LYS A 38 -5.21 8.89 -20.56
CA LYS A 38 -6.50 9.62 -20.58
C LYS A 38 -7.70 8.71 -20.28
N LYS A 39 -7.68 7.47 -20.79
CA LYS A 39 -8.73 6.46 -20.55
C LYS A 39 -8.78 6.06 -19.07
N ALA A 40 -7.62 5.78 -18.47
CA ALA A 40 -7.53 5.40 -17.06
C ALA A 40 -8.00 6.55 -16.15
N LYS A 41 -7.53 7.79 -16.41
CA LYS A 41 -7.95 8.98 -15.67
C LYS A 41 -9.46 9.21 -15.71
N LYS A 42 -10.09 9.03 -16.88
CA LYS A 42 -11.55 9.15 -17.02
C LYS A 42 -12.29 8.11 -16.19
N ASN A 43 -11.83 6.86 -16.19
CA ASN A 43 -12.50 5.78 -15.47
C ASN A 43 -12.30 5.89 -13.96
N ILE A 44 -11.10 6.23 -13.49
CA ILE A 44 -10.84 6.52 -12.07
C ILE A 44 -11.73 7.67 -11.60
N GLY A 45 -11.88 8.73 -12.41
CA GLY A 45 -12.77 9.85 -12.08
C GLY A 45 -14.25 9.48 -11.95
N LYS A 46 -14.71 8.36 -12.52
CA LYS A 46 -16.08 7.84 -12.28
C LYS A 46 -16.23 7.19 -10.91
N ILE A 47 -15.14 6.68 -10.34
CA ILE A 47 -15.12 5.97 -9.06
C ILE A 47 -14.95 6.99 -7.91
N ILE A 48 -13.95 7.87 -8.02
CA ILE A 48 -13.57 8.79 -6.93
C ILE A 48 -13.90 10.26 -7.21
N GLY A 49 -14.58 10.55 -8.32
CA GLY A 49 -14.94 11.91 -8.70
C GLY A 49 -13.74 12.76 -9.12
N LYS A 50 -13.76 14.04 -8.73
CA LYS A 50 -12.68 15.00 -9.03
C LYS A 50 -11.54 14.98 -8.00
N GLN A 51 -11.53 14.00 -7.09
CA GLN A 51 -10.54 13.88 -6.02
C GLN A 51 -9.20 13.34 -6.53
N LYS A 52 -8.13 13.65 -5.81
CA LYS A 52 -6.78 13.12 -6.05
C LYS A 52 -6.68 11.67 -5.63
N LEU A 53 -5.91 10.87 -6.38
CA LEU A 53 -5.70 9.46 -6.05
C LEU A 53 -5.02 9.29 -4.68
N ALA A 54 -4.17 10.25 -4.32
CA ALA A 54 -3.50 10.29 -3.02
C ALA A 54 -4.46 10.29 -1.82
N TYR A 55 -5.66 10.87 -1.93
CA TYR A 55 -6.62 10.87 -0.82
C TYR A 55 -7.21 9.49 -0.51
N TRP A 56 -7.22 8.60 -1.50
CA TRP A 56 -7.75 7.25 -1.37
C TRP A 56 -6.67 6.20 -1.10
N ALA A 57 -5.40 6.58 -1.20
CA ALA A 57 -4.26 5.66 -1.14
C ALA A 57 -4.08 4.96 0.23
N ASN A 58 -4.70 5.50 1.29
CA ASN A 58 -4.66 4.94 2.65
C ASN A 58 -5.93 4.21 3.04
N TRP A 59 -6.94 4.13 2.16
CA TRP A 59 -8.22 3.51 2.52
C TRP A 59 -8.06 2.06 3.00
N GLY A 60 -7.16 1.28 2.39
CA GLY A 60 -6.88 -0.10 2.80
C GLY A 60 -6.10 -0.25 4.12
N ASP A 61 -5.54 0.83 4.67
CA ASP A 61 -4.88 0.80 5.98
C ASP A 61 -5.89 0.96 7.13
N PHE A 62 -7.13 1.36 6.82
CA PHE A 62 -8.19 1.64 7.80
C PHE A 62 -9.33 0.62 7.80
N SER A 63 -9.23 -0.42 6.96
CA SER A 63 -10.20 -1.52 6.85
C SER A 63 -9.91 -2.68 7.78
#